data_AF-A0A2I0MUF6-F1
#
_entry.id   AF-A0A2I0MUF6-F1
#
_cell.length_a   1.000
_cell.length_b   1.000
_cell.length_c   1.000
_cell.angle_alpha   90.00
_cell.angle_beta   90.00
_cell.angle_gamma   90.00
#
_symmetry.space_group_name_H-M   'P 1'
#
loop_
_entity.id
_entity.type
_entity.pdbx_description
1 polymer ?
#
loop_
_entity_poly.entity_id
_entity_poly.type
_entity_poly.pdbx_seq_one_letter_code
_entity_poly.pdbx_strand_id
1 'polypeptide(L)'
;MAGAIKLECCGRALRYFLVGSNPAETKYRVLKIDRTEPKDLVVIDDKHVYTQQEVRELLGRLDLGNRTKIGQKGSSGLSRAVSAFGVVGFVRFLEGYYIVLITKRRKMADIGGHAIYKIEDTNMIYIPNDSVRVTHPDEARYLRIFQNVDLSSNFYF
;
A
#
# COMPACT_ATOMS: atom_id res chain seq x y z
N MET A 1 15.09 14.67 1.49
CA MET A 1 14.54 13.29 1.55
C MET A 1 13.12 13.35 1.03
N ALA A 2 12.76 12.60 -0.01
CA ALA A 2 11.39 12.67 -0.54
C ALA A 2 10.44 11.89 0.38
N GLY A 3 9.19 12.36 0.50
CA GLY A 3 8.19 11.81 1.40
C GLY A 3 8.01 10.31 1.23
N ALA A 4 7.86 9.60 2.35
CA ALA A 4 7.58 8.18 2.37
C ALA A 4 6.06 7.97 2.33
N ILE A 5 5.60 7.14 1.41
CA ILE A 5 4.25 6.56 1.47
C ILE A 5 4.33 5.40 2.45
N LYS A 6 3.65 5.51 3.58
CA LYS A 6 3.50 4.43 4.54
C LYS A 6 2.18 3.75 4.28
N LEU A 7 2.22 2.53 3.74
CA LEU A 7 1.05 1.67 3.66
C LEU A 7 0.89 0.96 5.00
N GLU A 8 -0.16 1.28 5.74
CA GLU A 8 -0.49 0.58 6.97
C GLU A 8 -1.73 -0.30 6.77
N CYS A 9 -1.53 -1.60 6.99
CA CYS A 9 -2.57 -2.62 6.91
C CYS A 9 -3.00 -2.99 8.32
N CYS A 10 -4.26 -2.74 8.67
CA CYS A 10 -4.81 -3.10 9.98
C CYS A 10 -5.47 -4.49 9.87
N GLY A 11 -5.03 -5.45 10.71
CA GLY A 11 -5.18 -6.91 10.49
C GLY A 11 -6.60 -7.49 10.39
N ARG A 12 -7.65 -6.70 10.65
CA ARG A 12 -9.07 -7.05 10.39
C ARG A 12 -9.90 -5.87 9.87
N ALA A 13 -9.25 -4.78 9.49
CA ALA A 13 -9.98 -3.61 8.99
C ALA A 13 -10.59 -3.93 7.62
N LEU A 14 -11.82 -3.47 7.41
CA LEU A 14 -12.47 -3.48 6.10
C LEU A 14 -11.70 -2.66 5.05
N ARG A 15 -10.63 -1.95 5.44
CA ARG A 15 -9.91 -1.01 4.60
C ARG A 15 -8.40 -1.06 4.82
N TYR A 16 -7.64 -0.78 3.76
CA TYR A 16 -6.23 -0.39 3.86
C TYR A 16 -6.08 1.11 3.83
N PHE A 17 -5.05 1.61 4.52
CA PHE A 17 -4.75 3.04 4.60
C PHE A 17 -3.36 3.29 4.03
N LEU A 18 -3.28 4.14 3.01
CA LEU A 18 -2.04 4.67 2.48
C LEU A 18 -1.86 6.08 3.02
N VAL A 19 -0.81 6.30 3.79
CA VAL A 19 -0.45 7.61 4.30
C VAL A 19 0.70 8.15 3.46
N GLY A 20 0.45 9.20 2.69
CA GLY A 20 1.49 9.94 2.00
C GLY A 20 1.92 11.15 2.82
N SER A 21 3.24 11.39 2.94
CA SER A 21 3.79 12.60 3.53
C SER A 21 4.47 13.49 2.49
N ASN A 22 4.56 14.78 2.77
CA ASN A 22 5.48 15.66 2.05
C ASN A 22 6.94 15.43 2.52
N PRO A 23 7.96 15.86 1.74
CA PRO A 23 9.37 15.73 2.10
C PRO A 23 9.76 16.29 3.48
N ALA A 24 9.05 17.30 3.96
CA ALA A 24 9.27 17.92 5.27
C ALA A 24 8.52 17.23 6.42
N GLU A 25 7.70 16.21 6.12
CA GLU A 25 6.90 15.47 7.11
C GLU A 25 5.95 16.34 7.95
N THR A 26 5.50 17.46 7.39
CA THR A 26 4.59 18.41 8.04
C THR A 26 3.14 18.30 7.57
N LYS A 27 2.93 17.73 6.38
CA LYS A 27 1.61 17.57 5.76
C LYS A 27 1.45 16.14 5.28
N TYR A 28 0.29 15.57 5.60
CA TYR A 28 -0.03 14.18 5.27
C TYR A 28 -1.38 14.10 4.58
N ARG A 29 -1.54 13.11 3.71
CA ARG A 29 -2.83 12.76 3.09
C ARG A 29 -3.03 11.26 3.20
N VAL A 30 -4.30 10.85 3.31
CA VAL A 30 -4.66 9.45 3.51
C VAL A 30 -5.57 8.98 2.38
N LEU A 31 -5.15 7.92 1.68
CA LEU A 31 -6.02 7.17 0.79
C LEU A 31 -6.52 5.93 1.51
N LYS A 32 -7.81 5.63 1.34
CA LYS A 32 -8.47 4.48 1.94
C LYS A 32 -8.86 3.52 0.82
N ILE A 33 -8.37 2.29 0.87
CA ILE A 33 -8.77 1.24 -0.06
C ILE A 33 -9.84 0.41 0.64
N ASP A 34 -11.04 0.35 0.07
CA ASP A 34 -12.09 -0.51 0.60
C ASP A 34 -11.89 -1.97 0.16
N ARG A 35 -12.01 -2.89 1.12
CA ARG A 35 -11.91 -4.34 0.92
C ARG A 35 -13.26 -5.03 1.03
N THR A 36 -14.35 -4.31 1.30
CA THR A 36 -15.69 -4.92 1.36
C THR A 36 -16.30 -5.09 -0.02
N GLU A 37 -15.95 -4.23 -0.97
CA GLU A 37 -16.52 -4.28 -2.31
C GLU A 37 -15.96 -5.50 -3.07
N PRO A 38 -16.82 -6.47 -3.48
CA PRO A 38 -16.36 -7.72 -4.08
C PRO A 38 -15.87 -7.62 -5.52
N LYS A 39 -16.37 -6.64 -6.28
CA LYS A 39 -16.17 -6.61 -7.74
C LYS A 39 -15.19 -5.54 -8.19
N ASP A 40 -15.13 -4.42 -7.46
CA ASP A 40 -14.42 -3.23 -7.89
C ASP A 40 -13.42 -2.76 -6.84
N LEU A 41 -12.28 -2.22 -7.31
CA LEU A 41 -11.32 -1.55 -6.45
C LEU A 41 -11.84 -0.15 -6.10
N VAL A 42 -12.21 0.05 -4.84
CA VAL A 42 -12.68 1.35 -4.34
C VAL A 42 -11.56 2.04 -3.57
N VAL A 43 -11.02 3.13 -4.13
CA VAL A 43 -10.03 3.99 -3.47
C VAL A 43 -10.66 5.34 -3.16
N ILE A 44 -10.63 5.73 -1.89
CA ILE A 44 -11.27 6.94 -1.38
C ILE A 44 -10.19 7.92 -0.93
N ASP A 45 -10.20 9.10 -1.53
CA ASP A 45 -9.42 10.26 -1.12
C ASP A 45 -10.34 11.23 -0.37
N ASP A 46 -10.12 11.40 0.94
CA ASP A 46 -10.92 12.33 1.75
C ASP A 46 -10.50 13.79 1.60
N LYS A 47 -9.46 14.06 0.81
CA LYS A 47 -8.93 15.41 0.52
C LYS A 47 -8.48 16.19 1.75
N HIS A 48 -8.43 15.56 2.92
CA HIS A 48 -8.02 16.20 4.14
C HIS A 48 -6.48 16.22 4.24
N VAL A 49 -5.94 17.36 4.66
CA VAL A 49 -4.51 17.51 4.93
C VAL A 49 -4.30 17.37 6.42
N TYR A 50 -3.79 16.22 6.82
CA TYR A 50 -3.52 15.88 8.21
C TYR A 50 -2.16 16.44 8.65
N THR A 51 -2.08 16.79 9.93
CA THR A 51 -0.84 16.97 10.68
C THR A 51 -0.27 15.61 11.13
N GLN A 52 0.99 15.60 11.57
CA GLN A 52 1.60 14.37 12.10
C GLN A 52 0.83 13.81 13.30
N GLN A 53 0.31 14.67 14.17
CA GLN A 53 -0.47 14.24 15.34
C GLN A 53 -1.78 13.58 14.91
N GLU A 54 -2.54 14.21 14.02
CA GLU A 54 -3.83 13.66 13.56
C GLU A 54 -3.67 12.33 12.83
N VAL A 55 -2.60 12.16 12.04
CA VAL A 55 -2.27 10.86 11.43
C VAL A 55 -1.97 9.81 12.50
N ARG A 56 -1.15 10.14 13.51
CA ARG A 56 -0.84 9.21 14.60
C ARG A 56 -2.10 8.81 15.38
N GLU A 57 -3.00 9.75 15.63
CA GLU A 57 -4.27 9.48 16.29
C GLU A 57 -5.21 8.63 15.42
N LEU A 58 -5.28 8.91 14.11
CA LEU A 58 -6.05 8.12 13.16
C LEU A 58 -5.58 6.67 13.14
N LEU A 59 -4.26 6.44 13.03
CA LEU A 59 -3.67 5.11 13.01
C LEU A 59 -3.78 4.42 14.38
N GLY A 60 -3.58 5.15 15.49
CA GLY A 60 -3.72 4.62 16.85
C GLY A 60 -5.14 4.17 17.18
N ARG A 61 -6.18 4.87 16.68
CA ARG A 61 -7.58 4.43 16.80
C ARG A 61 -7.84 3.10 16.08
N LEU A 62 -7.16 2.85 14.96
CA LEU A 62 -7.27 1.60 14.23
C LEU A 62 -6.62 0.44 15.00
N ASP A 63 -5.49 0.67 15.66
CA ASP A 63 -4.82 -0.34 16.48
C ASP A 63 -5.61 -0.71 17.75
N LEU A 64 -6.22 0.27 18.41
CA LEU A 64 -7.03 0.05 19.62
C LEU A 64 -8.33 -0.72 19.32
N GLY A 65 -8.98 -0.45 18.18
CA GLY A 65 -10.19 -1.17 17.75
C GLY A 65 -9.97 -2.66 17.47
N ASN A 66 -8.72 -3.10 17.27
CA ASN A 66 -8.38 -4.51 17.07
C ASN A 66 -8.19 -5.28 18.38
N ARG A 67 -7.77 -4.61 19.47
CA ARG A 67 -7.48 -5.29 20.74
C ARG A 67 -8.74 -5.80 21.44
N THR A 68 -9.88 -5.18 21.20
CA THR A 68 -11.17 -5.56 21.80
C THR A 68 -11.80 -6.81 21.19
N LYS A 69 -11.22 -7.38 20.11
CA LYS A 69 -11.67 -8.62 19.46
C LYS A 69 -10.66 -9.78 19.56
N ILE A 70 -9.77 -9.73 20.56
CA ILE A 70 -8.77 -10.78 20.87
C ILE A 70 -9.44 -11.90 21.71
N GLY A 71 -10.47 -12.54 21.15
CA GLY A 71 -11.04 -13.77 21.69
C GLY A 71 -10.63 -15.03 20.92
N GLN A 72 -9.96 -14.87 19.76
CA GLN A 72 -9.57 -16.00 18.91
C GLN A 72 -8.07 -15.98 18.68
N LYS A 73 -7.40 -16.94 19.34
CA LYS A 73 -6.00 -17.33 19.12
C LYS A 73 -5.83 -17.81 17.68
N GLY A 74 -4.87 -17.22 16.96
CA GLY A 74 -4.40 -17.77 15.69
C GLY A 74 -4.24 -16.74 14.58
N SER A 75 -3.39 -15.74 14.80
CA SER A 75 -2.59 -15.03 13.78
C SER A 75 -2.23 -13.67 14.34
N SER A 76 -0.92 -13.44 14.48
CA SER A 76 -0.27 -12.17 14.74
C SER A 76 -0.97 -11.00 14.02
N GLY A 77 -1.86 -10.31 14.72
CA GLY A 77 -2.59 -9.14 14.21
C GLY A 77 -1.74 -7.86 14.20
N LEU A 78 -0.43 -8.00 13.96
CA LEU A 78 0.47 -6.87 13.85
C LEU A 78 0.48 -6.41 12.39
N SER A 79 -0.14 -5.26 12.19
CA SER A 79 -0.09 -4.43 11.00
C SER A 79 1.34 -4.30 10.49
N ARG A 80 1.70 -5.01 9.41
CA ARG A 80 3.00 -4.79 8.76
C ARG A 80 2.89 -3.51 7.94
N ALA A 81 3.24 -2.39 8.56
CA ALA A 81 3.46 -1.15 7.83
C ALA A 81 4.56 -1.38 6.79
N VAL A 82 4.26 -1.10 5.52
CA VAL A 82 5.22 -1.15 4.42
C VAL A 82 5.51 0.29 4.02
N SER A 83 6.77 0.68 4.15
CA SER A 83 7.24 1.96 3.63
C SER A 83 7.56 1.82 2.14
N ALA A 84 7.13 2.81 1.36
CA ALA A 84 7.33 2.90 -0.07
C ALA A 84 7.63 4.34 -0.47
N PHE A 85 8.26 4.54 -1.61
CA PHE A 85 8.50 5.85 -2.21
C PHE A 85 7.42 6.25 -3.21
N GLY A 86 6.58 5.32 -3.63
CA GLY A 86 5.55 5.53 -4.64
C GLY A 86 4.62 4.32 -4.77
N VAL A 87 3.43 4.57 -5.30
CA VAL A 87 2.51 3.51 -5.76
C VAL A 87 2.63 3.48 -7.28
N VAL A 88 3.02 2.35 -7.84
CA VAL A 88 3.05 2.16 -9.31
C VAL A 88 1.62 2.06 -9.83
N GLY A 89 0.79 1.26 -9.15
CA GLY A 89 -0.61 1.08 -9.50
C GLY A 89 -1.22 -0.16 -8.87
N PHE A 90 -2.36 -0.56 -9.42
CA PHE A 90 -3.10 -1.75 -9.03
C PHE A 90 -3.26 -2.67 -10.23
N VAL A 91 -3.19 -3.98 -9.98
CA VAL A 91 -3.37 -5.01 -11.00
C VAL A 91 -4.36 -6.04 -10.49
N ARG A 92 -5.29 -6.47 -11.34
CA ARG A 92 -6.25 -7.53 -11.04
C ARG A 92 -5.85 -8.81 -11.75
N PHE A 93 -5.77 -9.90 -11.00
CA PHE A 93 -5.66 -11.26 -11.53
C PHE A 93 -6.97 -12.02 -11.29
N LEU A 94 -6.90 -13.33 -11.12
CA LEU A 94 -8.08 -14.19 -11.05
C LEU A 94 -8.66 -14.22 -9.63
N GLU A 95 -7.81 -14.16 -8.61
CA GLU A 95 -8.26 -14.14 -7.20
C GLU A 95 -8.60 -12.73 -6.69
N GLY A 96 -7.98 -11.68 -7.25
CA GLY A 96 -8.30 -10.32 -6.83
C GLY A 96 -7.27 -9.26 -7.23
N TYR A 97 -7.28 -8.16 -6.49
CA TYR A 97 -6.43 -6.99 -6.73
C TYR A 97 -5.12 -7.06 -5.93
N TYR A 98 -4.06 -6.57 -6.54
CA TYR A 98 -2.76 -6.36 -5.93
C TYR A 98 -2.37 -4.90 -6.09
N ILE A 99 -1.71 -4.34 -5.06
CA ILE A 99 -1.05 -3.04 -5.15
C ILE A 99 0.45 -3.24 -5.37
N VAL A 100 1.02 -2.48 -6.31
CA VAL A 100 2.46 -2.48 -6.60
C VAL A 100 3.08 -1.21 -6.05
N LEU A 101 4.05 -1.37 -5.14
CA LEU A 101 4.71 -0.30 -4.42
C LEU A 101 6.19 -0.22 -4.80
N ILE A 102 6.74 0.98 -4.90
CA ILE A 102 8.18 1.21 -5.06
C ILE A 102 8.81 1.19 -3.67
N THR A 103 9.58 0.16 -3.33
CA THR A 103 10.20 0.02 -1.99
C THR A 103 11.63 0.53 -1.95
N LYS A 104 12.34 0.51 -3.10
CA LYS A 104 13.67 1.11 -3.23
C LYS A 104 13.79 1.89 -4.51
N ARG A 105 14.60 2.94 -4.45
CA ARG A 105 14.91 3.82 -5.57
C ARG A 105 16.32 4.37 -5.43
N ARG A 106 16.93 4.69 -6.57
CA ARG A 106 18.24 5.36 -6.63
C ARG A 106 18.14 6.64 -7.44
N LYS A 107 18.68 7.74 -6.91
CA LYS A 107 18.79 8.99 -7.67
C LYS A 107 19.81 8.78 -8.79
N MET A 108 19.39 9.00 -10.04
CA MET A 108 20.23 8.83 -11.22
C MET A 108 20.71 10.17 -11.78
N ALA A 109 19.88 11.20 -11.67
CA ALA A 109 20.20 12.53 -12.17
C ALA A 109 19.50 13.62 -11.36
N ASP A 110 19.97 14.85 -11.54
CA ASP A 110 19.33 16.09 -11.11
C ASP A 110 19.36 17.05 -12.29
N ILE A 111 18.19 17.45 -12.77
CA ILE A 111 18.06 18.34 -13.93
C ILE A 111 17.18 19.51 -13.51
N GLY A 112 17.75 20.71 -13.43
CA GLY A 112 17.02 21.91 -13.04
C GLY A 112 16.39 21.85 -11.65
N GLY A 113 16.99 21.12 -10.70
CA GLY A 113 16.44 20.92 -9.34
C GLY A 113 15.42 19.79 -9.25
N HIS A 114 15.11 19.11 -10.36
CA HIS A 114 14.27 17.92 -10.38
C HIS A 114 15.15 16.67 -10.32
N ALA A 115 15.01 15.93 -9.23
CA ALA A 115 15.71 14.66 -9.06
C ALA A 115 14.98 13.53 -9.81
N ILE A 116 15.70 12.84 -10.69
CA ILE A 116 15.20 11.67 -11.42
C ILE A 116 15.62 10.42 -10.65
N TYR A 117 14.66 9.58 -10.28
CA TYR A 117 14.90 8.35 -9.56
C TYR A 117 14.62 7.13 -10.43
N LYS A 118 15.53 6.16 -10.40
CA LYS A 118 15.32 4.82 -10.94
C LYS A 118 14.68 3.93 -9.87
N ILE A 119 13.69 3.13 -10.26
CA ILE A 119 13.15 2.08 -9.40
C ILE A 119 14.22 0.99 -9.24
N GLU A 120 14.54 0.62 -8.00
CA GLU A 120 15.46 -0.49 -7.71
C GLU A 120 14.74 -1.73 -7.20
N ASP A 121 13.62 -1.54 -6.52
CA ASP A 121 12.88 -2.65 -5.92
C ASP A 121 11.40 -2.28 -5.81
N THR A 122 10.55 -3.29 -5.98
CA THR A 122 9.10 -3.15 -5.86
C THR A 122 8.55 -4.26 -4.98
N ASN A 123 7.46 -3.97 -4.29
CA ASN A 123 6.74 -4.97 -3.53
C ASN A 123 5.29 -5.01 -3.99
N MET A 124 4.76 -6.21 -4.16
CA MET A 124 3.39 -6.45 -4.59
C MET A 124 2.60 -7.06 -3.45
N ILE A 125 1.54 -6.37 -3.01
CA ILE A 125 0.75 -6.75 -1.85
C ILE A 125 -0.66 -7.09 -2.31
N TYR A 126 -1.13 -8.28 -1.92
CA TYR A 126 -2.49 -8.71 -2.19
C TYR A 126 -3.51 -7.90 -1.37
N ILE A 127 -4.62 -7.54 -1.99
CA ILE A 127 -5.76 -6.88 -1.36
C ILE A 127 -6.89 -7.92 -1.27
N PRO A 128 -6.95 -8.70 -0.18
CA PRO A 128 -7.96 -9.74 -0.04
C PRO A 128 -9.35 -9.13 0.21
N ASN A 129 -10.36 -9.73 -0.41
CA ASN A 129 -11.76 -9.63 -0.01
C ASN A 129 -12.24 -11.01 0.43
N ASP A 130 -12.31 -11.24 1.75
CA ASP A 130 -12.62 -12.56 2.31
C ASP A 130 -14.06 -13.02 1.99
N SER A 131 -14.98 -12.10 1.68
CA SER A 131 -16.38 -12.41 1.39
C SER A 131 -16.59 -13.05 0.01
N VAL A 132 -15.64 -12.88 -0.91
CA VAL A 132 -15.74 -13.38 -2.30
C VAL A 132 -14.46 -14.04 -2.79
N ARG A 133 -13.58 -14.44 -1.87
CA ARG A 133 -12.32 -15.08 -2.24
C ARG A 133 -12.58 -16.42 -2.92
N VAL A 134 -12.38 -16.47 -4.22
CA VAL A 134 -12.39 -17.69 -5.02
C VAL A 134 -10.93 -18.05 -5.30
N THR A 135 -10.50 -19.25 -4.88
CA THR A 135 -9.15 -19.73 -5.20
C THR A 135 -9.10 -20.16 -6.66
N HIS A 136 -8.05 -19.77 -7.38
CA HIS A 136 -7.89 -20.13 -8.79
C HIS A 136 -6.52 -20.77 -9.05
N PRO A 137 -6.44 -21.97 -9.67
CA PRO A 137 -5.18 -22.69 -9.84
C PRO A 137 -4.13 -21.92 -10.65
N ASP A 138 -4.56 -21.08 -11.60
CA ASP A 138 -3.65 -20.26 -12.42
C ASP A 138 -3.18 -18.95 -11.77
N GLU A 139 -3.65 -18.58 -10.58
CA GLU A 139 -3.27 -17.30 -9.94
C GLU A 139 -1.76 -17.17 -9.79
N ALA A 140 -1.11 -18.20 -9.23
CA ALA A 140 0.34 -18.23 -9.05
C ALA A 140 1.11 -18.15 -10.38
N ARG A 141 0.52 -18.65 -11.48
CA ARG A 141 1.11 -18.57 -12.82
C ARG A 141 1.08 -17.13 -13.33
N TYR A 142 -0.06 -16.44 -13.23
CA TYR A 142 -0.17 -15.04 -13.66
C TYR A 142 0.72 -14.11 -12.82
N LEU A 143 0.80 -14.34 -11.50
CA LEU A 143 1.70 -13.58 -10.63
C LEU A 143 3.16 -13.72 -11.07
N ARG A 144 3.62 -14.94 -11.38
CA ARG A 144 4.99 -15.17 -11.89
C ARG A 144 5.23 -14.48 -13.22
N ILE A 145 4.27 -14.57 -14.15
CA ILE A 145 4.38 -13.91 -15.46
C ILE A 145 4.53 -12.40 -15.27
N PHE A 146 3.72 -11.80 -14.39
CA PHE A 146 3.81 -10.37 -14.10
C PHE A 146 5.12 -10.00 -13.40
N GLN A 147 5.59 -10.81 -12.44
CA GLN A 147 6.85 -10.59 -11.73
C GLN A 147 8.10 -10.74 -12.62
N ASN A 148 7.99 -11.46 -13.75
CA ASN A 148 9.07 -11.52 -14.74
C ASN A 148 9.24 -10.19 -15.50
N VAL A 149 8.27 -9.29 -15.44
CA VAL A 149 8.43 -7.92 -15.95
C VAL A 149 9.35 -7.18 -14.99
N ASP A 150 10.57 -6.91 -15.45
CA ASP A 150 11.56 -6.24 -14.62
C ASP A 150 11.28 -4.73 -14.51
N LEU A 151 10.52 -4.37 -13.48
CA LEU A 151 10.25 -2.98 -13.11
C LEU A 151 11.51 -2.24 -12.63
N SER A 152 12.60 -2.93 -12.31
CA SER A 152 13.86 -2.31 -11.88
C SER A 152 14.78 -1.96 -13.05
N SER A 153 14.57 -2.51 -14.25
CA SER A 153 15.49 -2.29 -15.37
C SER A 153 15.42 -0.88 -15.93
N ASN A 154 14.23 -0.38 -16.28
CA ASN A 154 14.06 0.82 -17.13
C ASN A 154 12.98 1.80 -16.65
N PHE A 155 12.54 1.73 -15.40
CA PHE A 155 11.50 2.63 -14.89
C PHE A 155 12.09 3.76 -14.04
N TYR A 156 11.68 4.99 -14.37
CA TYR A 156 12.16 6.22 -13.76
C TYR A 156 10.98 7.14 -13.44
N PHE A 157 11.12 7.98 -12.42
CA PHE A 157 10.13 8.99 -12.00
C PHE A 157 10.78 10.21 -11.35
#